data_AF-A0A5N7AJR6-F1
#
_entry.id   AF-A0A5N7AJR6-F1
#
_cell.length_a   1.000
_cell.length_b   1.000
_cell.length_c   1.000
_cell.angle_alpha   90.00
_cell.angle_beta   90.00
_cell.angle_gamma   90.00
#
_symmetry.space_group_name_H-M   'P 1'
#
loop_
_entity.id
_entity.type
_entity.pdbx_description
1 polymer ?
#
loop_
_entity_poly.entity_id
_entity_poly.type
_entity_poly.pdbx_seq_one_letter_code
_entity_poly.pdbx_strand_id
1 'polypeptide(L)'
;MTVLPRESEKYWRRIQFKPKNRFAKLHTSTHQTPDIAPSLDKITRISQDIIMLTRESSAFRYDKADDIILPPLSEIDDIIRLQLMLSAELSRLYAALSNNNQHSMQCTSHL
;
A
#
# COMPACT_ATOMS: atom_id res chain seq x y z
N MET A 1 -81.06 23.85 4.21
CA MET A 1 -79.65 24.28 4.30
C MET A 1 -78.77 23.22 3.66
N THR A 2 -78.21 23.61 2.52
CA THR A 2 -76.94 23.21 1.86
C THR A 2 -76.19 21.92 2.26
N VAL A 3 -75.90 21.16 1.20
CA VAL A 3 -75.02 19.99 1.03
C VAL A 3 -73.55 20.34 1.23
N LEU A 4 -72.73 19.40 1.73
CA LEU A 4 -71.35 19.21 1.26
C LEU A 4 -70.99 17.70 1.17
N PRO A 5 -70.36 17.22 0.08
CA PRO A 5 -70.17 15.79 -0.20
C PRO A 5 -68.88 15.22 0.40
N ARG A 6 -68.93 13.92 0.76
CA ARG A 6 -67.80 13.08 1.21
C ARG A 6 -66.82 12.73 0.07
N GLU A 7 -66.21 13.74 -0.54
CA GLU A 7 -65.26 13.55 -1.65
C GLU A 7 -63.80 13.90 -1.27
N SER A 8 -63.53 14.42 -0.07
CA SER A 8 -62.18 14.83 0.34
C SER A 8 -61.29 13.71 0.91
N GLU A 9 -61.84 12.52 1.19
CA GLU A 9 -61.12 11.43 1.86
C GLU A 9 -60.38 10.48 0.90
N LYS A 10 -60.63 10.60 -0.41
CA LYS A 10 -59.99 9.76 -1.45
C LYS A 10 -58.69 10.34 -1.99
N TYR A 11 -58.39 11.62 -1.75
CA TYR A 11 -57.22 12.28 -2.33
C TYR A 11 -55.90 11.82 -1.68
N TRP A 12 -55.92 11.57 -0.36
CA TRP A 12 -54.70 11.25 0.38
C TRP A 12 -54.21 9.80 0.24
N ARG A 13 -55.02 8.87 -0.30
CA ARG A 13 -54.59 7.47 -0.51
C ARG A 13 -53.78 7.24 -1.80
N ARG A 14 -53.65 8.25 -2.67
CA ARG A 14 -52.95 8.10 -3.96
C ARG A 14 -51.50 8.59 -3.96
N ILE A 15 -50.98 9.03 -2.80
CA ILE A 15 -49.57 9.40 -2.63
C ILE A 15 -48.91 8.47 -1.60
N GLN A 16 -49.02 7.16 -1.84
CA GLN A 16 -48.08 6.21 -1.27
C GLN A 16 -46.83 6.26 -2.15
N PHE A 17 -45.88 7.10 -1.74
CA PHE A 17 -44.52 7.12 -2.27
C PHE A 17 -43.96 5.69 -2.16
N LYS A 18 -43.90 4.94 -3.26
CA LYS A 18 -43.09 3.72 -3.30
C LYS A 18 -41.63 4.18 -3.25
N PRO A 19 -40.83 3.84 -2.21
CA PRO A 19 -39.40 4.01 -2.33
C PRO A 19 -38.94 3.04 -3.43
N LYS A 20 -38.61 3.61 -4.59
CA LYS A 20 -37.94 2.88 -5.66
C LYS A 20 -36.52 2.65 -5.16
N ASN A 21 -36.34 1.63 -4.31
CA ASN A 21 -35.03 1.12 -3.92
C ASN A 21 -34.38 0.52 -5.16
N ARG A 22 -33.91 1.41 -6.04
CA ARG A 22 -32.74 1.17 -6.84
C ARG A 22 -31.60 1.11 -5.84
N PHE A 23 -31.40 -0.08 -5.25
CA PHE A 23 -30.05 -0.47 -4.88
C PHE A 23 -29.28 -0.51 -6.19
N ALA A 24 -28.83 0.67 -6.63
CA ALA A 24 -27.62 0.74 -7.41
C ALA A 24 -26.64 -0.10 -6.60
N LYS A 25 -26.21 -1.23 -7.17
CA LYS A 25 -25.03 -1.94 -6.69
C LYS A 25 -23.95 -0.87 -6.64
N LEU A 26 -23.76 -0.28 -5.47
CA LEU A 26 -22.61 0.54 -5.19
C LEU A 26 -21.49 -0.48 -5.25
N HIS A 27 -20.87 -0.60 -6.42
CA HIS A 27 -19.58 -1.25 -6.53
C HIS A 27 -18.66 -0.39 -5.69
N THR A 28 -18.62 -0.68 -4.39
CA THR A 28 -17.55 -0.25 -3.52
C THR A 28 -16.32 -0.91 -4.11
N SER A 29 -15.63 -0.18 -4.99
CA SER A 29 -14.22 -0.41 -5.26
C SER A 29 -13.56 -0.33 -3.89
N THR A 30 -13.40 -1.47 -3.23
CA THR A 30 -12.53 -1.58 -2.08
C THR A 30 -11.15 -1.36 -2.66
N HIS A 31 -10.72 -0.10 -2.73
CA HIS A 31 -9.31 0.24 -2.95
C HIS A 31 -8.54 -0.39 -1.80
N GLN A 32 -8.10 -1.63 -2.02
CA GLN A 32 -7.19 -2.28 -1.09
C GLN A 32 -5.90 -1.47 -1.14
N THR A 33 -5.61 -0.77 -0.04
CA THR A 33 -4.27 -0.27 0.20
C THR A 33 -3.33 -1.47 0.11
N PRO A 34 -2.32 -1.46 -0.77
CA PRO A 34 -1.39 -2.57 -0.90
C PRO A 34 -0.69 -2.73 0.44
N ASP A 35 -0.66 -3.98 0.89
CA ASP A 35 0.04 -4.34 2.10
C ASP A 35 1.56 -4.17 1.87
N ILE A 36 2.11 -3.10 2.43
CA ILE A 36 3.52 -2.76 2.32
C ILE A 36 4.36 -3.39 3.44
N ALA A 37 3.75 -3.93 4.49
CA ALA A 37 4.47 -4.47 5.65
C ALA A 37 5.49 -5.56 5.27
N PRO A 38 5.18 -6.52 4.37
CA PRO A 38 6.15 -7.52 3.95
C PRO A 38 7.39 -6.93 3.25
N SER A 39 7.19 -5.84 2.51
CA SER A 39 8.28 -5.13 1.82
C SER A 39 9.19 -4.42 2.82
N LEU A 40 8.59 -3.77 3.82
CA LEU A 40 9.32 -3.07 4.89
C LEU A 40 10.11 -4.04 5.74
N ASP A 41 9.53 -5.19 6.11
CA ASP A 41 10.23 -6.23 6.87
C ASP A 41 11.45 -6.75 6.11
N LYS A 42 11.29 -6.97 4.80
CA LYS A 42 12.38 -7.45 3.93
C LYS A 42 13.48 -6.40 3.77
N ILE A 43 13.12 -5.12 3.61
CA ILE A 43 14.09 -4.01 3.57
C ILE A 43 14.87 -3.94 4.88
N THR A 44 14.19 -4.00 6.02
CA THR A 44 14.84 -3.97 7.34
C THR A 44 15.82 -5.12 7.50
N ARG A 45 15.41 -6.35 7.15
CA ARG A 45 16.29 -7.53 7.25
C ARG A 45 17.54 -7.37 6.38
N ILE A 46 17.37 -7.06 5.09
CA ILE A 46 18.51 -6.91 4.16
C ILE A 46 19.45 -5.79 4.64
N SER A 47 18.90 -4.70 5.15
CA SER A 47 19.69 -3.58 5.67
C SER A 47 20.52 -3.99 6.89
N GLN A 48 19.95 -4.79 7.80
CA GLN A 48 20.65 -5.34 8.96
C GLN A 48 21.77 -6.29 8.53
N ASP A 49 21.51 -7.17 7.57
CA ASP A 49 22.52 -8.11 7.04
C ASP A 49 23.72 -7.36 6.43
N ILE A 50 23.48 -6.28 5.67
CA ILE A 50 24.55 -5.43 5.11
C ILE A 50 25.37 -4.78 6.23
N ILE A 51 24.72 -4.23 7.26
CA ILE A 51 25.40 -3.59 8.39
C ILE A 51 26.26 -4.60 9.13
N MET A 52 25.74 -5.81 9.37
CA MET A 52 26.45 -6.89 10.05
C MET A 52 27.71 -7.30 9.28
N LEU A 53 27.58 -7.63 7.98
CA LEU A 53 28.72 -8.01 7.15
C LEU A 53 29.76 -6.89 7.02
N THR A 54 29.31 -5.64 6.89
CA THR A 54 30.22 -4.49 6.85
C THR A 54 30.99 -4.33 8.17
N ARG A 55 30.32 -4.55 9.30
CA ARG A 55 30.96 -4.51 10.63
C ARG A 55 31.96 -5.64 10.81
N GLU A 56 31.59 -6.87 10.44
CA GLU A 56 32.48 -8.03 10.50
C GLU A 56 33.73 -7.82 9.65
N SER A 57 33.55 -7.36 8.41
CA SER A 57 34.62 -7.00 7.52
C SER A 57 35.54 -5.91 8.10
N SER A 58 34.96 -4.90 8.77
CA SER A 58 35.76 -3.86 9.44
C SER A 58 36.52 -4.39 10.66
N ALA A 59 35.89 -5.23 11.48
CA ALA A 59 36.50 -5.83 12.68
C ALA A 59 37.66 -6.75 12.32
N PHE A 60 37.51 -7.52 11.24
CA PHE A 60 38.57 -8.37 10.68
C PHE A 60 39.81 -7.57 10.28
N ARG A 61 39.65 -6.34 9.79
CA ARG A 61 40.75 -5.45 9.40
C ARG A 61 41.50 -4.86 10.60
N TYR A 62 40.85 -4.70 11.75
CA TYR A 62 41.48 -4.17 12.96
C TYR A 62 42.21 -5.25 13.77
N ASP A 63 41.74 -6.50 13.75
CA ASP A 63 42.35 -7.61 14.49
C ASP A 63 43.68 -8.10 13.86
N LYS A 64 43.93 -7.72 12.61
CA LYS A 64 45.09 -8.13 11.79
C LYS A 64 46.00 -6.97 11.41
N ALA A 65 46.12 -5.97 12.28
CA ALA A 65 46.77 -4.69 11.99
C ALA A 65 48.26 -4.72 11.62
N ASP A 66 48.94 -5.88 11.62
CA ASP A 66 50.32 -6.02 11.14
C ASP A 66 50.44 -6.42 9.66
N ASP A 67 49.34 -6.87 9.01
CA ASP A 67 49.30 -7.15 7.57
C ASP A 67 47.99 -6.61 6.98
N ILE A 68 48.05 -5.91 5.84
CA ILE A 68 46.84 -5.41 5.15
C ILE A 68 46.07 -6.61 4.58
N ILE A 69 45.16 -7.18 5.37
CA ILE A 69 44.32 -8.29 4.94
C ILE A 69 43.02 -7.71 4.39
N LEU A 70 42.84 -7.85 3.06
CA LEU A 70 41.57 -7.56 2.40
C LEU A 70 40.50 -8.55 2.88
N PRO A 71 39.23 -8.13 2.95
CA PRO A 71 38.15 -9.07 3.21
C PRO A 71 38.13 -10.17 2.13
N PRO A 72 37.71 -11.40 2.49
CA PRO A 72 37.50 -12.47 1.53
C PRO A 72 36.62 -12.00 0.37
N LEU A 73 36.99 -12.38 -0.87
CA LEU A 73 36.24 -11.99 -2.07
C LEU A 73 34.75 -12.39 -1.99
N SER A 74 34.45 -13.49 -1.31
CA SER A 74 33.08 -13.95 -1.04
C SER A 74 32.24 -12.97 -0.23
N GLU A 75 32.82 -12.27 0.75
CA GLU A 75 32.10 -11.28 1.57
C GLU A 75 31.73 -10.04 0.74
N ILE A 76 32.60 -9.64 -0.19
CA ILE A 76 32.33 -8.53 -1.11
C ILE A 76 31.16 -8.90 -2.05
N ASP A 77 31.19 -10.12 -2.61
CA ASP A 77 30.11 -10.61 -3.47
C ASP A 77 28.77 -10.69 -2.73
N ASP A 78 28.78 -11.12 -1.46
CA ASP A 78 27.58 -11.18 -0.62
C ASP A 78 27.01 -9.78 -0.33
N ILE A 79 27.86 -8.80 -0.02
CA ILE A 79 27.44 -7.41 0.17
C ILE A 79 26.84 -6.84 -1.11
N ILE A 80 27.46 -7.07 -2.28
CA ILE A 80 26.93 -6.63 -3.58
C ILE A 80 25.57 -7.26 -3.82
N ARG A 81 25.41 -8.57 -3.57
CA ARG A 81 24.13 -9.27 -3.74
C ARG A 81 23.05 -8.68 -2.86
N LEU A 82 23.35 -8.40 -1.59
CA LEU A 82 22.40 -7.79 -0.67
C LEU A 82 22.01 -6.36 -1.09
N GLN A 83 22.97 -5.56 -1.57
CA GLN A 83 22.67 -4.22 -2.11
C GLN A 83 21.75 -4.27 -3.33
N LEU A 84 21.95 -5.24 -4.23
CA LEU A 84 21.06 -5.47 -5.37
C LEU A 84 19.65 -5.87 -4.91
N MET A 85 19.56 -6.78 -3.94
CA MET A 85 18.27 -7.19 -3.37
C MET A 85 17.54 -6.02 -2.70
N LEU A 86 18.25 -5.18 -1.94
CA LEU A 86 17.70 -3.98 -1.32
C LEU A 86 17.15 -3.00 -2.36
N SER A 87 17.92 -2.76 -3.42
CA SER A 87 17.55 -1.86 -4.51
C SER A 87 16.29 -2.35 -5.25
N ALA A 88 16.21 -3.65 -5.52
CA ALA A 88 15.04 -4.25 -6.14
C ALA A 88 13.79 -4.13 -5.25
N GLU A 89 13.95 -4.37 -3.95
CA GLU A 89 12.85 -4.30 -2.99
C GLU A 89 12.31 -2.87 -2.80
N LEU A 90 13.21 -1.88 -2.71
CA LEU A 90 12.85 -0.47 -2.67
C LEU A 90 12.12 -0.04 -3.95
N SER A 91 12.59 -0.50 -5.11
CA SER A 91 11.93 -0.22 -6.40
C SER A 91 10.51 -0.81 -6.45
N ARG A 92 10.34 -2.04 -5.94
CA ARG A 92 9.03 -2.69 -5.84
C ARG A 92 8.08 -1.94 -4.89
N LEU A 93 8.58 -1.51 -3.73
CA LEU A 93 7.81 -0.73 -2.77
C LEU A 93 7.39 0.61 -3.37
N TYR A 94 8.31 1.31 -4.05
CA TYR A 94 8.02 2.58 -4.72
C TYR A 94 6.94 2.40 -5.80
N ALA A 95 7.02 1.36 -6.64
CA ALA A 95 6.01 1.08 -7.65
C ALA A 95 4.63 0.79 -7.03
N ALA A 96 4.58 0.00 -5.95
CA ALA A 96 3.33 -0.28 -5.24
C ALA A 96 2.68 0.99 -4.65
N LEU A 97 3.49 1.91 -4.10
CA LEU A 97 3.02 3.18 -3.57
C LEU A 97 2.57 4.14 -4.68
N SER A 98 3.34 4.23 -5.77
CA SER A 98 3.03 5.09 -6.92
C SER A 98 1.69 4.72 -7.57
N ASN A 99 1.40 3.43 -7.70
CA ASN A 99 0.16 2.96 -8.32
C ASN A 99 -1.09 3.33 -7.50
N ASN A 100 -1.00 3.41 -6.16
CA ASN A 100 -2.14 3.88 -5.35
C ASN A 100 -2.44 5.36 -5.53
N ASN A 101 -1.40 6.17 -5.66
CA ASN A 101 -1.56 7.61 -5.78
C ASN A 101 -2.27 7.98 -7.10
N GLN A 102 -2.01 7.22 -8.17
CA GLN A 102 -2.68 7.43 -9.46
C GLN A 102 -4.16 7.06 -9.42
N HIS A 103 -4.53 5.98 -8.73
CA HIS A 103 -5.93 5.60 -8.58
C HIS A 103 -6.72 6.52 -7.63
N SER A 104 -6.08 7.07 -6.59
CA SER A 104 -6.74 8.00 -5.67
C SER A 104 -7.09 9.35 -6.32
N MET A 105 -6.33 9.82 -7.31
CA MET A 105 -6.59 11.09 -7.99
C MET A 105 -7.58 10.99 -9.15
N GLN A 106 -7.85 9.80 -9.68
CA GLN A 106 -8.86 9.60 -10.73
C GLN A 106 -10.31 9.67 -10.21
N CYS A 107 -10.55 9.47 -8.91
CA CYS A 107 -11.90 9.57 -8.35
C CYS A 107 -12.34 11.01 -8.03
N THR A 108 -11.42 11.99 -8.04
CA THR A 108 -11.74 13.39 -7.71
C THR A 108 -11.83 14.31 -8.92
N SER A 109 -11.48 13.84 -10.13
CA SER A 109 -11.45 14.65 -11.36
C SER A 109 -12.74 14.58 -12.20
N HIS A 110 -13.81 13.99 -11.64
CA HIS A 110 -15.09 13.80 -12.34
C HIS A 110 -16.26 14.63 -11.75
N LEU A 111 -15.97 15.87 -11.33
CA LEU A 111 -16.97 16.85 -10.89
C LEU A 111 -16.93 18.10 -11.78
#